data_AF-A0A841LMN8-F1
#
_entry.id   AF-A0A841LMN8-F1
#
_cell.length_a   1.000
_cell.length_b   1.000
_cell.length_c   1.000
_cell.angle_alpha   90.00
_cell.angle_beta   90.00
_cell.angle_gamma   90.00
#
_symmetry.space_group_name_H-M   'P 1'
#
loop_
_entity.id
_entity.type
_entity.pdbx_description
1 polymer ?
#
loop_
_entity_poly.entity_id
_entity_poly.type
_entity_poly.pdbx_seq_one_letter_code
_entity_poly.pdbx_strand_id
1 'polypeptide(L)'
;MEGRKKQIGRPHLKNGKRTRKISVRFSEEEFSSIASLEKLLGLKRTDIIRKRVLEVNVQLVFDGRSVLASIDQIGLELSRTGNNINQLARYANILNKQRVLSPVIFTRYNKELDKHSLLLKSLNMEIRRMLRLMGS
;
A
#
# COMPACT_ATOMS: atom_id res chain seq x y z
N MET A 1 -28.93 -18.29 35.75
CA MET A 1 -28.10 -19.22 34.97
C MET A 1 -27.91 -18.64 33.58
N GLU A 2 -26.85 -17.87 33.35
CA GLU A 2 -26.57 -17.27 32.04
C GLU A 2 -25.69 -18.19 31.20
N GLY A 3 -26.19 -18.57 30.01
CA GLY A 3 -25.49 -19.42 29.06
C GLY A 3 -24.33 -18.68 28.37
N ARG A 4 -23.13 -19.23 28.51
CA ARG A 4 -21.92 -18.73 27.83
C ARG A 4 -22.09 -18.76 26.31
N LYS A 5 -21.93 -17.60 25.65
CA LYS A 5 -21.88 -17.45 24.19
C LYS A 5 -20.71 -18.28 23.60
N LYS A 6 -21.01 -19.21 22.69
CA LYS A 6 -20.01 -20.02 21.98
C LYS A 6 -19.17 -19.14 21.05
N GLN A 7 -17.85 -19.30 21.13
CA GLN A 7 -16.87 -18.64 20.26
C GLN A 7 -17.05 -19.13 18.81
N ILE A 8 -17.36 -18.20 17.89
CA ILE A 8 -17.50 -18.50 16.45
C ILE A 8 -16.09 -18.54 15.84
N GLY A 9 -15.47 -19.71 15.91
CA GLY A 9 -14.06 -19.94 15.56
C GLY A 9 -13.74 -20.14 14.07
N ARG A 10 -14.65 -19.88 13.12
CA ARG A 10 -14.32 -19.91 11.68
C ARG A 10 -15.23 -18.99 10.86
N PRO A 11 -14.68 -18.11 10.00
CA PRO A 11 -15.50 -17.31 9.08
C PRO A 11 -16.37 -18.21 8.19
N HIS A 12 -17.63 -17.84 8.00
CA HIS A 12 -18.53 -18.51 7.07
C HIS A 12 -17.97 -18.41 5.64
N LEU A 13 -17.89 -19.55 4.93
CA LEU A 13 -17.49 -19.57 3.52
C LEU A 13 -18.50 -18.76 2.71
N LYS A 14 -18.03 -17.70 2.03
CA LYS A 14 -18.87 -16.83 1.20
C LYS A 14 -19.41 -17.52 -0.08
N ASN A 15 -18.76 -18.58 -0.56
CA ASN A 15 -19.13 -19.33 -1.77
C ASN A 15 -18.86 -20.84 -1.60
N GLY A 16 -19.56 -21.66 -2.40
CA GLY A 16 -19.54 -23.13 -2.34
C GLY A 16 -18.14 -23.76 -2.34
N LYS A 17 -18.03 -24.97 -1.76
CA LYS A 17 -16.77 -25.72 -1.66
C LYS A 17 -16.23 -26.06 -3.06
N ARG A 18 -14.93 -25.86 -3.27
CA ARG A 18 -14.22 -26.30 -4.49
C ARG A 18 -14.06 -27.83 -4.45
N THR A 19 -14.86 -28.56 -5.24
CA THR A 19 -14.95 -30.04 -5.20
C THR A 19 -14.24 -30.76 -6.34
N ARG A 20 -13.84 -30.05 -7.40
CA ARG A 20 -13.18 -30.62 -8.58
C ARG A 20 -11.70 -30.24 -8.62
N LYS A 21 -10.86 -31.15 -9.12
CA LYS A 21 -9.40 -30.99 -9.24
C LYS A 21 -8.99 -31.15 -10.71
N ILE A 22 -8.07 -30.29 -11.14
CA ILE A 22 -7.31 -30.44 -12.39
C ILE A 22 -5.85 -30.71 -11.99
N SER A 23 -5.20 -31.69 -12.61
CA SER A 23 -3.80 -32.03 -12.38
C SER A 23 -3.00 -31.88 -13.67
N VAL A 24 -1.90 -31.14 -13.60
CA VAL A 24 -0.97 -30.91 -14.70
C VAL A 24 0.45 -31.09 -14.15
N ARG A 25 1.36 -31.63 -14.98
CA ARG A 25 2.79 -31.73 -14.65
C ARG A 25 3.51 -30.48 -15.16
N PHE A 26 4.47 -30.00 -14.38
CA PHE A 26 5.32 -28.87 -14.74
C PHE A 26 6.77 -29.33 -14.84
N SER A 27 7.55 -28.70 -15.70
CA SER A 27 9.01 -28.78 -15.66
C SER A 27 9.56 -28.06 -14.43
N GLU A 28 10.84 -28.30 -14.10
CA GLU A 28 11.50 -27.62 -12.99
C GLU A 28 11.55 -26.09 -13.20
N GLU A 29 11.78 -25.66 -14.44
CA GLU A 29 11.83 -24.25 -14.83
C GLU A 29 10.46 -23.56 -14.68
N GLU A 30 9.39 -24.25 -15.10
CA GLU A 30 8.02 -23.78 -14.95
C GLU A 30 7.63 -23.69 -13.47
N PHE A 31 8.02 -24.67 -12.67
CA PHE A 31 7.76 -24.69 -11.23
C PHE A 31 8.49 -23.55 -10.51
N SER A 32 9.77 -23.34 -10.83
CA SER A 32 10.57 -22.24 -10.29
C SER A 32 9.95 -20.87 -10.60
N SER A 33 9.43 -20.71 -11.82
CA SER A 33 8.73 -19.50 -12.25
C SER A 33 7.44 -19.24 -11.46
N ILE A 34 6.69 -20.28 -11.11
CA ILE A 34 5.49 -20.14 -10.25
C ILE A 34 5.89 -19.83 -8.80
N ALA A 35 6.99 -20.40 -8.30
CA ALA A 35 7.48 -20.17 -6.95
C ALA A 35 8.01 -18.73 -6.77
N SER A 36 8.64 -18.16 -7.80
CA SER A 36 9.07 -16.76 -7.78
C SER A 36 7.87 -15.80 -7.78
N LEU A 37 6.83 -16.10 -8.56
CA LEU A 37 5.57 -15.34 -8.57
C LEU A 37 4.84 -15.39 -7.22
N GLU A 38 4.84 -16.53 -6.53
CA GLU A 38 4.29 -16.64 -5.17
C GLU A 38 5.00 -15.70 -4.20
N LYS A 39 6.34 -15.68 -4.22
CA LYS A 39 7.11 -14.74 -3.39
C LYS A 39 6.74 -13.30 -3.75
N LEU A 40 6.78 -12.96 -5.03
CA LEU A 40 6.56 -11.59 -5.50
C LEU A 40 5.16 -11.07 -5.17
N LEU A 41 4.11 -11.87 -5.41
CA LEU A 41 2.71 -11.48 -5.24
C LEU A 41 2.14 -11.72 -3.83
N GLY A 42 2.79 -12.55 -3.00
CA GLY A 42 2.26 -12.96 -1.70
C GLY A 42 0.98 -13.81 -1.79
N LEU A 43 0.69 -14.36 -2.98
CA LEU A 43 -0.48 -15.20 -3.25
C LEU A 43 -0.08 -16.67 -3.27
N LYS A 44 -0.98 -17.56 -2.82
CA LYS A 44 -0.76 -19.00 -2.92
C LYS A 44 -0.66 -19.44 -4.38
N ARG A 45 0.26 -20.37 -4.68
CA ARG A 45 0.44 -20.97 -6.03
C ARG A 45 -0.88 -21.38 -6.70
N THR A 46 -1.78 -22.02 -5.94
CA THR A 46 -3.06 -22.48 -6.47
C THR A 46 -4.02 -21.36 -6.82
N ASP A 47 -3.94 -20.21 -6.17
CA ASP A 47 -4.74 -19.03 -6.49
C ASP A 47 -4.15 -18.28 -7.68
N ILE A 48 -2.81 -18.22 -7.81
CA ILE A 48 -2.12 -17.69 -9.00
C ILE A 48 -2.51 -18.47 -10.25
N ILE A 49 -2.36 -19.80 -10.21
CA ILE A 49 -2.70 -20.68 -11.34
C ILE A 49 -4.18 -20.51 -11.69
N ARG A 50 -5.07 -20.52 -10.70
CA ARG A 50 -6.51 -20.42 -10.95
C ARG A 50 -6.91 -19.08 -11.57
N LYS A 51 -6.38 -17.96 -11.05
CA LYS A 51 -6.62 -16.65 -11.65
C LYS A 51 -6.12 -16.61 -13.08
N ARG A 52 -4.88 -17.05 -13.34
CA ARG A 52 -4.29 -17.05 -14.68
C ARG A 52 -5.03 -17.95 -15.68
N VAL A 53 -5.63 -19.05 -15.23
CA VAL A 53 -6.39 -19.99 -16.06
C VAL A 53 -7.84 -19.54 -16.29
N LEU A 54 -8.50 -18.94 -15.28
CA LEU A 54 -9.91 -18.54 -15.37
C LEU A 54 -10.10 -17.11 -15.87
N GLU A 55 -9.13 -16.23 -15.63
CA GLU A 55 -9.09 -14.86 -16.13
C GLU A 55 -8.12 -14.87 -17.32
N VAL A 56 -8.65 -15.14 -18.53
CA VAL A 56 -7.87 -15.25 -19.79
C VAL A 56 -7.08 -13.96 -20.13
N ASN A 57 -7.35 -12.85 -19.45
CA ASN A 57 -6.64 -11.58 -19.58
C ASN A 57 -5.99 -11.17 -18.26
N VAL A 58 -4.87 -11.79 -17.88
CA VAL A 58 -4.13 -11.29 -16.72
C VAL A 58 -2.68 -11.02 -17.11
N GLN A 59 -2.50 -9.84 -17.72
CA GLN A 59 -1.29 -9.06 -17.55
C GLN A 59 -1.15 -8.61 -16.08
N LEU A 60 -1.09 -9.53 -15.12
CA LEU A 60 -0.57 -9.23 -13.78
C LEU A 60 0.66 -10.10 -13.53
N VAL A 61 1.77 -9.64 -14.08
CA VAL A 61 3.04 -9.71 -13.34
C VAL A 61 3.21 -8.34 -12.69
N PHE A 62 2.43 -8.10 -11.64
CA PHE A 62 2.48 -6.87 -10.87
C PHE A 62 3.51 -7.03 -9.74
N ASP A 63 4.58 -6.25 -9.77
CA ASP A 63 5.49 -6.13 -8.62
C ASP A 63 4.86 -5.24 -7.53
N GLY A 64 3.84 -5.79 -6.87
CA GLY A 64 3.13 -5.07 -5.82
C GLY A 64 4.00 -4.71 -4.62
N ARG A 65 5.13 -5.41 -4.44
CA ARG A 65 6.09 -5.09 -3.39
C ARG A 65 6.81 -3.78 -3.66
N SER A 66 7.26 -3.52 -4.89
CA SER A 66 7.93 -2.25 -5.20
C SER A 66 6.99 -1.05 -5.13
N VAL A 67 5.73 -1.23 -5.57
CA VAL A 67 4.72 -0.16 -5.47
C VAL A 67 4.38 0.12 -4.00
N LEU A 68 4.17 -0.90 -3.17
CA LEU A 68 3.94 -0.69 -1.73
C LEU A 68 5.14 -0.02 -1.07
N ALA A 69 6.35 -0.48 -1.36
CA ALA A 69 7.58 0.10 -0.80
C ALA A 69 7.73 1.58 -1.19
N SER A 70 7.38 1.95 -2.43
CA SER A 70 7.38 3.34 -2.88
C SER A 70 6.36 4.18 -2.11
N ILE A 71 5.13 3.68 -1.93
CA ILE A 71 4.08 4.35 -1.15
C ILE A 71 4.52 4.53 0.31
N ASP A 72 5.07 3.50 0.94
CA ASP A 72 5.56 3.55 2.32
C ASP A 72 6.67 4.58 2.49
N GLN A 73 7.61 4.64 1.53
CA GLN A 73 8.70 5.61 1.55
C GLN A 73 8.18 7.06 1.42
N ILE A 74 7.22 7.30 0.52
CA ILE A 74 6.59 8.63 0.36
C ILE A 74 5.80 8.99 1.62
N GLY A 75 5.08 8.03 2.21
CA GLY A 75 4.33 8.21 3.46
C GLY A 75 5.22 8.61 4.64
N LEU A 76 6.41 8.00 4.74
CA LEU A 76 7.39 8.35 5.78
C LEU A 76 7.87 9.80 5.64
N GLU A 77 8.20 10.24 4.42
CA GLU A 77 8.61 11.62 4.17
C GLU A 77 7.47 12.63 4.37
N LEU A 78 6.22 12.26 4.07
CA LEU A 78 5.04 13.06 4.39
C LEU A 78 4.88 13.26 5.89
N SER A 79 5.05 12.19 6.68
CA SER A 79 5.01 12.27 8.15
C SER A 79 6.10 13.19 8.70
N ARG A 80 7.34 13.08 8.18
CA ARG A 80 8.47 13.94 8.57
C ARG A 80 8.20 15.41 8.26
N THR A 81 7.77 15.71 7.04
CA THR A 81 7.47 17.10 6.63
C THR A 81 6.29 17.68 7.40
N GLY A 82 5.23 16.88 7.65
CA GLY A 82 4.10 17.29 8.49
C GLY A 82 4.52 17.64 9.92
N ASN A 83 5.44 16.86 10.51
CA ASN A 83 5.99 17.16 11.83
C ASN A 83 6.80 18.46 11.83
N ASN A 84 7.62 18.71 10.81
CA ASN A 84 8.38 19.96 10.68
C ASN A 84 7.46 21.18 10.55
N ILE A 85 6.42 21.08 9.71
CA ILE A 85 5.39 22.13 9.55
C ILE A 85 4.73 22.44 10.90
N ASN A 86 4.34 21.41 11.65
CA ASN A 86 3.71 21.56 12.95
C ASN A 86 4.65 22.21 13.99
N GLN A 87 5.94 21.83 13.99
CA GLN A 87 6.95 22.46 14.85
C GLN A 87 7.14 23.94 14.52
N LEU A 88 7.25 24.29 13.24
CA LEU A 88 7.38 25.66 12.78
C LEU A 88 6.13 26.49 13.12
N ALA A 89 4.93 25.92 12.97
CA ALA A 89 3.68 26.58 13.35
C ALA A 89 3.62 26.85 14.87
N ARG A 90 4.01 25.88 15.70
CA ARG A 90 4.11 26.08 17.16
C ARG A 90 5.09 27.17 17.52
N TYR A 91 6.26 27.19 16.89
CA TYR A 91 7.27 28.22 17.13
C TYR A 91 6.81 29.60 16.67
N ALA A 92 6.17 29.70 15.50
CA ALA A 92 5.57 30.94 15.02
C ALA A 92 4.52 31.49 16.00
N ASN A 93 3.69 30.61 16.58
CA ASN A 93 2.70 31.01 17.60
C ASN A 93 3.35 31.56 18.87
N ILE A 94 4.49 31.01 19.30
CA ILE A 94 5.25 31.52 20.45
C ILE A 94 5.80 32.93 20.14
N LEU A 95 6.44 33.10 18.98
CA LEU A 95 6.99 34.39 18.57
C LEU A 95 5.89 35.46 18.39
N ASN A 96 4.75 35.08 17.83
CA ASN A 96 3.62 35.99 17.67
C ASN A 96 3.08 36.50 19.03
N LYS A 97 3.02 35.63 20.06
CA LYS A 97 2.68 36.05 21.43
C LYS A 97 3.67 37.05 22.01
N GLN A 98 4.93 36.98 21.58
CA GLN A 98 5.99 37.94 21.93
C GLN A 98 5.99 39.18 21.02
N ARG A 99 5.03 39.30 20.09
CA ARG A 99 4.96 40.34 19.03
C ARG A 99 6.21 40.40 18.15
N VAL A 100 6.91 39.28 18.02
CA VAL A 100 8.07 39.14 17.13
C VAL A 100 7.62 38.43 15.86
N LEU A 101 7.81 39.09 14.72
CA LEU A 101 7.66 38.44 13.42
C LEU A 101 9.03 38.01 12.91
N SER A 102 9.21 36.71 12.63
CA SER A 102 10.46 36.18 12.08
C SER A 102 10.28 35.78 10.62
N PRO A 103 10.81 36.57 9.66
CA PRO A 103 10.81 36.21 8.24
C PRO A 103 11.48 34.86 7.96
N VAL A 104 12.47 34.49 8.78
CA VAL A 104 13.18 33.20 8.68
C VAL A 104 12.23 32.02 8.89
N ILE A 105 11.30 32.13 9.84
CA ILE A 105 10.31 31.07 10.11
C ILE A 105 9.31 30.97 8.96
N PHE A 106 8.87 32.10 8.41
CA PHE A 106 7.98 32.11 7.25
C PHE A 106 8.62 31.45 6.03
N THR A 107 9.88 31.80 5.72
CA THR A 107 10.62 31.18 4.60
C THR A 107 10.80 29.67 4.80
N ARG A 108 11.16 29.23 6.01
CA ARG A 108 11.29 27.79 6.33
C ARG A 108 9.96 27.06 6.23
N TYR A 109 8.89 27.69 6.69
CA TYR A 109 7.54 27.12 6.64
C TYR A 109 7.08 26.88 5.20
N ASN A 110 7.23 27.88 4.34
CA ASN A 110 6.90 27.75 2.91
C ASN A 110 7.71 26.64 2.23
N LYS A 111 9.01 26.53 2.55
CA LYS A 111 9.86 25.46 2.03
C LYS A 111 9.35 24.07 2.41
N GLU A 112 8.96 23.87 3.67
CA GLU A 112 8.42 22.57 4.12
C GLU A 112 7.04 22.29 3.50
N LEU A 113 6.21 23.32 3.30
CA LEU A 113 4.93 23.18 2.58
C LEU A 113 5.12 22.79 1.12
N ASP A 114 6.07 23.39 0.42
CA ASP A 114 6.39 23.04 -0.96
C ASP A 114 6.86 21.59 -1.06
N LYS A 115 7.74 21.18 -0.15
CA LYS A 115 8.19 19.77 -0.05
C LYS A 115 7.00 18.83 0.20
N HIS A 116 6.11 19.19 1.13
CA HIS A 116 4.92 18.38 1.45
C HIS A 116 3.97 18.26 0.26
N SER A 117 3.73 19.36 -0.46
CA SER A 117 2.90 19.41 -1.68
C SER A 117 3.44 18.51 -2.80
N LEU A 118 4.76 18.53 -3.02
CA LEU A 118 5.42 17.65 -3.98
C LEU A 118 5.27 16.18 -3.60
N LEU A 119 5.44 15.84 -2.33
CA LEU A 119 5.27 14.46 -1.84
C LEU A 119 3.82 13.98 -2.01
N LEU A 120 2.82 14.82 -1.74
CA LEU A 120 1.41 14.50 -1.99
C LEU A 120 1.12 14.25 -3.48
N LYS A 121 1.73 15.03 -4.39
CA LYS A 121 1.61 14.79 -5.84
C LYS A 121 2.21 13.44 -6.23
N SER A 122 3.40 13.11 -5.73
CA SER A 122 4.05 11.82 -5.99
C SER A 122 3.23 10.64 -5.46
N LEU A 123 2.67 10.76 -4.25
CA LEU A 123 1.79 9.72 -3.68
C LEU A 123 0.55 9.50 -4.57
N ASN A 124 -0.10 10.58 -5.01
CA ASN A 124 -1.26 10.49 -5.90
C ASN A 124 -0.93 9.83 -7.24
N MET A 125 0.26 10.09 -7.78
CA MET A 125 0.73 9.46 -9.01
C MET A 125 0.92 7.94 -8.84
N GLU A 126 1.53 7.51 -7.73
CA GLU A 126 1.71 6.08 -7.43
C GLU A 126 0.38 5.37 -7.18
N ILE A 127 -0.56 6.00 -6.48
CA ILE A 127 -1.92 5.46 -6.30
C ILE A 127 -2.63 5.34 -7.66
N ARG A 128 -2.56 6.36 -8.52
CA ARG A 128 -3.15 6.30 -9.87
C ARG A 128 -2.49 5.24 -10.74
N ARG A 129 -1.19 5.00 -10.58
CA ARG A 129 -0.49 3.91 -11.26
C ARG A 129 -1.02 2.56 -10.79
N MET A 130 -1.16 2.35 -9.48
CA MET A 130 -1.76 1.15 -8.90
C MET A 130 -3.19 0.92 -9.43
N LEU A 131 -4.06 1.95 -9.41
CA LEU A 131 -5.44 1.83 -9.87
C LEU A 131 -5.55 1.47 -11.35
N ARG A 132 -4.71 2.06 -12.23
CA ARG A 132 -4.67 1.71 -13.66
C ARG A 132 -4.28 0.24 -13.86
N LEU A 133 -3.34 -0.25 -13.04
CA LEU A 133 -2.87 -1.63 -13.11
C LEU A 133 -3.87 -2.64 -12.51
N MET A 134 -4.78 -2.19 -11.64
CA MET A 134 -5.83 -3.04 -11.03
C MET A 134 -7.15 -3.03 -11.82
N GLY A 135 -7.41 -1.98 -12.59
CA GLY A 135 -8.63 -1.80 -13.39
C GLY A 135 -8.49 -2.15 -14.88
N SER A 136 -7.33 -2.71 -15.28
CA SER A 136 -7.08 -3.24 -16.63
C SER A 136 -7.16 -4.76 -16.63
#